data_AF-A0AAP6BN48-F1
#
_entry.id   AF-A0AAP6BN48-F1
#
_cell.length_a   1.000
_cell.length_b   1.000
_cell.length_c   1.000
_cell.angle_alpha   90.00
_cell.angle_beta   90.00
_cell.angle_gamma   90.00
#
_symmetry.space_group_name_H-M   'P 1'
#
loop_
_entity.id
_entity.type
_entity.pdbx_description
1 polymer ?
#
loop_
_entity_poly.entity_id
_entity_poly.type
_entity_poly.pdbx_seq_one_letter_code
_entity_poly.pdbx_strand_id
1 'polypeptide(L)'
;MKIVISTVGDTDPIRAFHDGSLLHSVRKYRPDKVIILHSERTVERNDRITQAIQSISEDYHPEIFPHPSVFPNSEVFLFDVMYDQIWKILQEYLNTGDEFILNLSSGTPQMKAALFILNRLNDINVKAVQVVNPVNASNEGLGHDNEEDIAELIETNEDNNPDFVDRTVEDQSEKFKQSILKRTARTLIENHDYKAALEVIQQLAATTQLKRVREELSNLVTALNIQDIPKRLAKRKLGETEKKVLNAYLTIDLQVKRGNVMECFIRTKSLAEFMLEDYIQRHYPQELQDIEEDELKYLSIWDFRKILKKRQEWQLLKQIKPILDLNESRNAVAHSLNPLKEEDVKLLGAAQKSLKDLIQDWYSFDRKLFAFYDEMNKKLLEDLS
;
A
#
# COMPACT_ATOMS: atom_id res chain seq x y z
N MET A 1 -17.36 6.08 27.34
CA MET A 1 -18.52 6.92 27.00
C MET A 1 -18.81 6.78 25.51
N LYS A 2 -20.04 7.05 25.08
CA LYS A 2 -20.40 7.22 23.68
C LYS A 2 -20.35 8.69 23.30
N ILE A 3 -19.63 9.02 22.22
CA ILE A 3 -19.32 10.39 21.84
C ILE A 3 -19.67 10.60 20.37
N VAL A 4 -20.52 11.59 20.08
CA VAL A 4 -20.78 12.04 18.70
C VAL A 4 -19.89 13.24 18.41
N ILE A 5 -19.13 13.19 17.31
CA ILE A 5 -18.39 14.35 16.79
C ILE A 5 -19.05 14.78 15.48
N SER A 6 -19.39 16.05 15.38
CA SER A 6 -20.09 16.59 14.22
C SER A 6 -19.60 17.98 13.87
N THR A 7 -19.35 18.22 12.59
CA THR A 7 -19.39 19.59 12.08
C THR A 7 -20.84 20.09 12.02
N VAL A 8 -21.06 21.37 11.77
CA VAL A 8 -22.40 21.97 11.69
C VAL A 8 -22.65 22.55 10.31
N GLY A 9 -23.81 22.26 9.73
CA GLY A 9 -24.25 22.81 8.44
C GLY A 9 -25.48 23.70 8.55
N ASP A 10 -25.92 24.22 7.41
CA ASP A 10 -27.10 25.10 7.35
C ASP A 10 -28.45 24.38 7.62
N THR A 11 -28.44 23.06 7.65
CA THR A 11 -29.62 22.22 7.96
C THR A 11 -29.75 21.91 9.44
N ASP A 12 -28.71 22.18 10.23
CA ASP A 12 -28.72 21.91 11.66
C ASP A 12 -29.31 23.13 12.42
N PRO A 13 -30.11 22.92 13.48
CA PRO A 13 -30.48 21.61 14.04
C PRO A 13 -31.74 20.98 13.45
N ILE A 14 -32.66 21.76 12.85
CA ILE A 14 -33.96 21.32 12.31
C ILE A 14 -34.17 22.06 10.99
N ARG A 15 -34.71 21.38 9.98
CA ARG A 15 -35.12 22.00 8.72
C ARG A 15 -36.31 21.26 8.13
N ALA A 16 -37.29 22.02 7.64
CA ALA A 16 -38.50 21.49 7.00
C ALA A 16 -39.17 20.41 7.87
N PHE A 17 -39.40 20.72 9.14
CA PHE A 17 -40.06 19.86 10.14
C PHE A 17 -39.33 18.56 10.50
N HIS A 18 -38.06 18.39 10.11
CA HIS A 18 -37.29 17.19 10.43
C HIS A 18 -35.94 17.53 11.06
N ASP A 19 -35.36 16.56 11.78
CA ASP A 19 -34.04 16.68 12.36
C ASP A 19 -32.98 16.96 11.27
N GLY A 20 -32.14 17.95 11.55
CA GLY A 20 -30.83 18.08 10.94
C GLY A 20 -29.94 16.89 11.30
N SER A 21 -28.87 16.68 10.54
CA SER A 21 -28.05 15.47 10.66
C SER A 21 -27.41 15.30 12.05
N LEU A 22 -26.99 16.40 12.68
CA LEU A 22 -26.46 16.36 14.04
C LEU A 22 -27.55 15.90 15.03
N LEU A 23 -28.71 16.55 15.01
CA LEU A 23 -29.80 16.24 15.93
C LEU A 23 -30.29 14.80 15.77
N HIS A 24 -30.46 14.35 14.51
CA HIS A 24 -30.89 12.98 14.19
C HIS A 24 -29.91 11.93 14.72
N SER A 25 -28.60 12.20 14.59
CA SER A 25 -27.55 11.32 15.10
C SER A 25 -27.60 11.24 16.64
N VAL A 26 -27.82 12.37 17.31
CA VAL A 26 -27.92 12.40 18.78
C VAL A 26 -29.20 11.71 19.26
N ARG A 27 -30.35 11.94 18.59
CA ARG A 27 -31.63 11.26 18.88
C ARG A 27 -31.51 9.74 18.79
N LYS A 28 -30.87 9.26 17.72
CA LYS A 28 -30.69 7.83 17.45
C LYS A 28 -29.72 7.16 18.43
N TYR A 29 -28.54 7.73 18.58
CA TYR A 29 -27.45 7.04 19.27
C TYR A 29 -27.39 7.32 20.77
N ARG A 30 -28.08 8.38 21.24
CA ARG A 30 -28.09 8.83 22.64
C ARG A 30 -26.66 8.85 23.24
N PRO A 31 -25.71 9.61 22.66
CA PRO A 31 -24.35 9.71 23.21
C PRO A 31 -24.35 10.31 24.62
N ASP A 32 -23.29 10.04 25.38
CA ASP A 32 -23.01 10.72 26.65
C ASP A 32 -22.46 12.13 26.42
N LYS A 33 -21.75 12.34 25.30
CA LYS A 33 -21.12 13.62 24.93
C LYS A 33 -21.28 13.94 23.44
N VAL A 34 -21.48 15.21 23.12
CA VAL A 34 -21.57 15.73 21.75
C VAL A 34 -20.49 16.79 21.56
N ILE A 35 -19.54 16.54 20.66
CA ILE A 35 -18.50 17.50 20.27
C ILE A 35 -18.91 18.18 18.98
N ILE A 36 -19.05 19.50 19.03
CA ILE A 36 -19.59 20.30 17.93
C ILE A 36 -18.47 21.16 17.32
N LEU A 37 -18.23 21.00 16.02
CA LEU A 37 -17.20 21.73 15.28
C LEU A 37 -17.86 22.81 14.42
N HIS A 38 -17.60 24.07 14.74
CA HIS A 38 -18.22 25.21 14.08
C HIS A 38 -17.29 25.85 13.04
N SER A 39 -17.91 26.35 11.96
CA SER A 39 -17.37 27.47 11.18
C SER A 39 -17.85 28.80 11.74
N GLU A 40 -17.20 29.91 11.35
CA GLU A 40 -17.62 31.28 11.68
C GLU A 40 -19.10 31.53 11.34
N ARG A 41 -19.61 30.94 10.25
CA ARG A 41 -21.02 31.04 9.86
C ARG A 41 -21.99 30.32 10.81
N THR A 42 -21.52 29.30 11.52
CA THR A 42 -22.38 28.40 12.30
C THR A 42 -22.24 28.57 13.81
N VAL A 43 -21.24 29.31 14.29
CA VAL A 43 -20.97 29.46 15.73
C VAL A 43 -22.16 30.09 16.47
N GLU A 44 -22.83 31.07 15.85
CA GLU A 44 -24.01 31.74 16.42
C GLU A 44 -25.22 30.80 16.56
N ARG A 45 -25.19 29.61 15.94
CA ARG A 45 -26.26 28.61 16.03
C ARG A 45 -26.10 27.66 17.20
N ASN A 46 -25.01 27.75 17.97
CA ASN A 46 -24.73 26.82 19.05
C ASN A 46 -25.88 26.73 20.07
N ASP A 47 -26.48 27.86 20.43
CA ASP A 47 -27.58 27.90 21.41
C ASP A 47 -28.82 27.18 20.88
N ARG A 48 -29.16 27.37 19.60
CA ARG A 48 -30.28 26.68 18.94
C ARG A 48 -30.04 25.17 18.87
N ILE A 49 -28.82 24.75 18.54
CA ILE A 49 -28.43 23.33 18.52
C ILE A 49 -28.52 22.72 19.91
N THR A 50 -28.04 23.44 20.92
CA THR A 50 -28.09 23.02 22.32
C THR A 50 -29.52 22.82 22.79
N GLN A 51 -30.41 23.80 22.53
CA GLN A 51 -31.83 23.70 22.85
C GLN A 51 -32.50 22.52 22.16
N ALA A 52 -32.23 22.32 20.86
CA ALA A 52 -32.80 21.19 20.12
C ALA A 52 -32.32 19.84 20.67
N ILE A 53 -31.04 19.67 21.00
CA ILE A 53 -30.52 18.44 21.61
C ILE A 53 -31.16 18.20 22.98
N GLN A 54 -31.30 19.24 23.80
CA GLN A 54 -31.92 19.13 25.12
C GLN A 54 -33.42 18.82 25.04
N SER A 55 -34.07 19.13 23.92
CA SER A 55 -35.49 18.82 23.69
C SER A 55 -35.80 17.36 23.34
N ILE A 56 -34.77 16.52 23.10
CA ILE A 56 -34.96 15.12 22.69
C ILE A 56 -35.77 14.32 23.72
N SER A 57 -35.52 14.52 25.01
CA SER A 57 -36.24 13.87 26.13
C SER A 57 -35.89 14.54 27.46
N GLU A 58 -36.84 14.60 28.39
CA GLU A 58 -36.64 15.19 29.74
C GLU A 58 -35.62 14.42 30.59
N ASP A 59 -35.41 13.13 30.31
CA ASP A 59 -34.49 12.24 31.04
C ASP A 59 -33.12 12.08 30.34
N TYR A 60 -32.88 12.82 29.24
CA TYR A 60 -31.68 12.70 28.44
C TYR A 60 -30.94 14.04 28.30
N HIS A 61 -29.80 14.14 28.97
CA HIS A 61 -28.97 15.35 28.99
C HIS A 61 -27.49 15.02 28.74
N PRO A 62 -27.08 14.91 27.47
CA PRO A 62 -25.68 14.70 27.14
C PRO A 62 -24.82 15.93 27.48
N GLU A 63 -23.53 15.73 27.70
CA GLU A 63 -22.56 16.83 27.74
C GLU A 63 -22.42 17.42 26.33
N ILE A 64 -22.79 18.68 26.13
CA ILE A 64 -22.68 19.37 24.84
C ILE A 64 -21.44 20.27 24.88
N PHE A 65 -20.49 20.00 23.99
CA PHE A 65 -19.18 20.65 23.98
C PHE A 65 -18.88 21.26 22.60
N PRO A 66 -19.12 22.57 22.41
CA PRO A 66 -18.62 23.28 21.23
C PRO A 66 -17.10 23.41 21.31
N HIS A 67 -16.41 22.93 20.29
CA HIS A 67 -14.96 23.04 20.20
C HIS A 67 -14.53 24.51 20.14
N PRO A 68 -13.47 24.93 20.87
CA PRO A 68 -13.05 26.34 20.89
C PRO A 68 -12.52 26.83 19.54
N SER A 69 -11.94 25.94 18.72
CA SER A 69 -11.51 26.30 17.36
C SER A 69 -12.72 26.47 16.43
N VAL A 70 -12.77 27.63 15.77
CA VAL A 70 -13.79 27.98 14.78
C VAL A 70 -13.14 28.05 13.40
N PHE A 71 -13.70 27.33 12.42
CA PHE A 71 -13.17 27.30 11.06
C PHE A 71 -13.48 28.60 10.29
N PRO A 72 -12.47 29.30 9.73
CA PRO A 72 -12.69 30.57 9.04
C PRO A 72 -13.48 30.41 7.74
N ASN A 73 -14.45 31.29 7.48
CA ASN A 73 -15.24 31.28 6.24
C ASN A 73 -14.36 31.43 4.98
N SER A 74 -13.21 32.08 5.11
CA SER A 74 -12.20 32.22 4.04
C SER A 74 -11.45 30.92 3.71
N GLU A 75 -11.62 29.86 4.50
CA GLU A 75 -10.85 28.61 4.38
C GLU A 75 -11.72 27.35 4.28
N VAL A 76 -12.98 27.38 4.74
CA VAL A 76 -13.87 26.19 4.77
C VAL A 76 -14.13 25.52 3.41
N PHE A 77 -13.81 26.19 2.31
CA PHE A 77 -13.92 25.67 0.95
C PHE A 77 -12.64 24.96 0.45
N LEU A 78 -11.56 24.98 1.24
CA LEU A 78 -10.26 24.36 0.92
C LEU A 78 -10.15 22.97 1.56
N PHE A 79 -9.99 21.93 0.75
CA PHE A 79 -9.91 20.54 1.24
C PHE A 79 -8.69 20.30 2.15
N ASP A 80 -7.50 20.71 1.74
CA ASP A 80 -6.27 20.46 2.50
C ASP A 80 -6.30 21.17 3.87
N VAL A 81 -6.84 22.39 3.92
CA VAL A 81 -6.96 23.15 5.18
C VAL A 81 -7.93 22.45 6.13
N MET A 82 -9.10 22.04 5.64
CA MET A 82 -10.08 21.31 6.46
C MET A 82 -9.56 19.94 6.91
N TYR A 83 -8.81 19.24 6.05
CA TYR A 83 -8.14 17.99 6.43
C TYR A 83 -7.21 18.20 7.63
N ASP A 84 -6.29 19.16 7.54
CA ASP A 84 -5.30 19.42 8.60
C ASP A 84 -5.95 19.93 9.89
N GLN A 85 -6.92 20.85 9.79
CA GLN A 85 -7.57 21.43 10.97
C GLN A 85 -8.45 20.41 11.68
N ILE A 86 -9.27 19.64 10.95
CA ILE A 86 -10.11 18.58 11.54
C ILE A 86 -9.24 17.47 12.11
N TRP A 87 -8.12 17.12 11.45
CA TRP A 87 -7.20 16.11 12.00
C TRP A 87 -6.66 16.50 13.36
N LYS A 88 -6.16 17.73 13.52
CA LYS A 88 -5.67 18.25 14.81
C LYS A 88 -6.73 18.12 15.90
N ILE A 89 -7.97 18.51 15.59
CA ILE A 89 -9.09 18.42 16.54
C ILE A 89 -9.38 16.97 16.91
N LEU A 90 -9.49 16.05 15.92
CA LEU A 90 -9.78 14.65 16.20
C LEU A 90 -8.74 14.00 17.12
N GLN A 91 -7.46 14.39 17.00
CA GLN A 91 -6.39 13.90 17.87
C GLN A 91 -6.54 14.30 19.33
N GLU A 92 -7.30 15.37 19.64
CA GLU A 92 -7.55 15.81 21.02
C GLU A 92 -8.57 14.94 21.76
N TYR A 93 -9.48 14.28 21.02
CA TYR A 93 -10.60 13.54 21.61
C TYR A 93 -10.47 12.03 21.47
N LEU A 94 -10.02 11.56 20.30
CA LEU A 94 -10.02 10.14 19.97
C LEU A 94 -9.10 9.34 20.90
N ASN A 95 -9.64 8.26 21.46
CA ASN A 95 -8.93 7.35 22.34
C ASN A 95 -9.51 5.92 22.23
N THR A 96 -8.88 4.95 22.86
CA THR A 96 -9.28 3.53 22.78
C THR A 96 -10.36 3.10 23.79
N GLY A 97 -10.72 3.96 24.74
CA GLY A 97 -11.68 3.65 25.81
C GLY A 97 -13.12 4.09 25.53
N ASP A 98 -13.31 5.02 24.59
CA ASP A 98 -14.62 5.58 24.23
C ASP A 98 -15.13 5.05 22.88
N GLU A 99 -16.46 5.04 22.73
CA GLU A 99 -17.13 4.74 21.45
C GLU A 99 -17.40 6.06 20.71
N PHE A 100 -16.73 6.26 19.58
CA PHE A 100 -16.91 7.47 18.76
C PHE A 100 -17.82 7.23 17.56
N ILE A 101 -18.64 8.23 17.27
CA ILE A 101 -19.52 8.30 16.11
C ILE A 101 -19.24 9.61 15.37
N LEU A 102 -18.77 9.53 14.13
CA LEU A 102 -18.55 10.69 13.27
C LEU A 102 -19.78 10.93 12.39
N ASN A 103 -20.34 12.14 12.45
CA ASN A 103 -21.37 12.59 11.52
C ASN A 103 -20.73 13.05 10.19
N LEU A 104 -21.04 12.35 9.09
CA LEU A 104 -20.53 12.63 7.74
C LEU A 104 -21.49 13.47 6.88
N SER A 105 -22.56 14.01 7.45
CA SER A 105 -23.67 14.65 6.74
C SER A 105 -23.91 16.11 7.10
N SER A 106 -23.36 16.62 8.21
CA SER A 106 -23.33 18.05 8.55
C SER A 106 -22.07 18.76 8.03
N GLY A 107 -22.10 20.09 7.92
CA GLY A 107 -20.97 20.92 7.47
C GLY A 107 -20.85 21.13 5.96
N THR A 108 -19.74 21.76 5.53
CA THR A 108 -19.41 21.93 4.11
C THR A 108 -18.99 20.59 3.48
N PRO A 109 -19.06 20.42 2.15
CA PRO A 109 -18.54 19.23 1.49
C PRO A 109 -17.09 18.88 1.87
N GLN A 110 -16.25 19.89 2.11
CA GLN A 110 -14.85 19.74 2.50
C GLN A 110 -14.71 19.16 3.92
N MET A 111 -15.52 19.64 4.86
CA MET A 111 -15.55 19.12 6.23
C MET A 111 -16.04 17.66 6.27
N LYS A 112 -17.11 17.35 5.52
CA LYS A 112 -17.62 15.97 5.39
C LYS A 112 -16.56 15.05 4.79
N ALA A 113 -15.89 15.51 3.73
CA ALA A 113 -14.82 14.75 3.08
C ALA A 113 -13.62 14.54 4.02
N ALA A 114 -13.21 15.56 4.77
CA ALA A 114 -12.11 15.45 5.74
C ALA A 114 -12.44 14.39 6.81
N LEU A 115 -13.62 14.45 7.44
CA LEU A 115 -14.05 13.44 8.41
C LEU A 115 -14.05 12.03 7.82
N PHE A 116 -14.60 11.86 6.61
CA PHE A 116 -14.62 10.58 5.91
C PHE A 116 -13.21 10.06 5.63
N ILE A 117 -12.33 10.88 5.04
CA ILE A 117 -10.98 10.47 4.65
C ILE A 117 -10.13 10.18 5.89
N LEU A 118 -10.14 11.06 6.90
CA LEU A 118 -9.36 10.89 8.13
C LEU A 118 -9.76 9.62 8.86
N ASN A 119 -11.06 9.31 8.93
CA ASN A 119 -11.53 8.08 9.57
C ASN A 119 -10.92 6.81 8.94
N ARG A 120 -10.62 6.85 7.64
CA ARG A 120 -10.17 5.67 6.87
C ARG A 120 -8.67 5.62 6.62
N LEU A 121 -8.02 6.76 6.41
CA LEU A 121 -6.58 6.81 6.10
C LEU A 121 -5.71 6.80 7.35
N ASN A 122 -6.18 7.35 8.47
CA ASN A 122 -5.38 7.46 9.70
C ASN A 122 -5.69 6.34 10.70
N ASP A 123 -6.27 5.23 10.22
CA ASP A 123 -6.64 4.06 11.01
C ASP A 123 -7.51 4.32 12.25
N ILE A 124 -8.19 5.48 12.29
CA ILE A 124 -9.16 5.84 13.34
C ILE A 124 -10.25 4.77 13.40
N ASN A 125 -10.83 4.43 12.24
CA ASN A 125 -11.78 3.32 12.04
C ASN A 125 -12.95 3.31 13.04
N VAL A 126 -13.42 4.49 13.47
CA VAL A 126 -14.59 4.60 14.34
C VAL A 126 -15.87 4.57 13.50
N LYS A 127 -17.01 4.44 14.18
CA LYS A 127 -18.32 4.46 13.52
C LYS A 127 -18.51 5.78 12.79
N ALA A 128 -18.87 5.74 11.52
CA ALA A 128 -19.14 6.94 10.74
C ALA A 128 -20.50 6.81 10.06
N VAL A 129 -21.33 7.83 10.21
CA VAL A 129 -22.75 7.77 9.85
C VAL A 129 -23.12 8.90 8.91
N GLN A 130 -23.92 8.55 7.91
CA GLN A 130 -24.60 9.49 7.04
C GLN A 130 -26.05 9.61 7.48
N VAL A 131 -26.65 10.78 7.31
CA VAL A 131 -28.08 11.00 7.57
C VAL A 131 -28.72 11.38 6.24
N VAL A 132 -29.62 10.53 5.77
CA VAL A 132 -30.30 10.72 4.49
C VAL A 132 -31.39 11.79 4.65
N ASN A 133 -31.57 12.65 3.64
CA ASN A 133 -32.65 13.65 3.66
C ASN A 133 -34.03 12.98 3.78
N PRO A 134 -35.01 13.59 4.49
CA PRO A 134 -36.35 13.03 4.67
C PRO A 134 -37.06 12.66 3.36
N VAL A 135 -36.87 13.47 2.32
CA VAL A 135 -37.48 13.27 0.98
C VAL A 135 -36.66 12.35 0.06
N ASN A 136 -35.52 11.80 0.51
CA ASN A 136 -34.57 11.02 -0.31
C ASN A 136 -34.14 11.72 -1.63
N ALA A 137 -34.20 13.06 -1.65
CA ALA A 137 -33.93 13.90 -2.81
C ALA A 137 -33.11 15.15 -2.41
N SER A 138 -32.75 15.96 -3.41
CA SER A 138 -32.12 17.27 -3.20
C SER A 138 -33.07 18.19 -2.43
N ASN A 139 -32.52 19.00 -1.51
CA ASN A 139 -33.28 20.05 -0.81
C ASN A 139 -33.41 21.32 -1.68
N GLU A 140 -33.39 21.17 -3.01
CA GLU A 140 -33.47 22.28 -3.96
C GLU A 140 -34.85 22.94 -3.90
N GLY A 141 -34.87 24.26 -3.75
CA GLY A 141 -36.11 25.04 -3.63
C GLY A 141 -36.75 25.05 -2.23
N LEU A 142 -36.22 24.31 -1.26
CA LEU A 142 -36.64 24.43 0.15
C LEU A 142 -35.92 25.61 0.79
N GLY A 143 -36.66 26.45 1.52
CA GLY A 143 -36.09 27.50 2.36
C GLY A 143 -35.17 26.95 3.46
N HIS A 144 -34.45 27.85 4.12
CA HIS A 144 -33.77 27.54 5.37
C HIS A 144 -34.54 28.19 6.52
N ASP A 145 -34.79 27.43 7.58
CA ASP A 145 -35.55 27.91 8.74
C ASP A 145 -34.64 28.60 9.77
N ASN A 146 -33.58 29.26 9.28
CA ASN A 146 -32.55 29.85 10.12
C ASN A 146 -33.08 31.04 10.95
N GLU A 147 -34.11 31.73 10.45
CA GLU A 147 -34.71 32.91 11.07
C GLU A 147 -35.94 32.58 11.94
N GLU A 148 -36.49 31.36 11.81
CA GLU A 148 -37.66 30.90 12.57
C GLU A 148 -37.33 30.74 14.06
N ASP A 149 -38.32 30.78 14.95
CA ASP A 149 -38.11 30.51 16.38
C ASP A 149 -37.74 29.03 16.58
N ILE A 150 -36.66 28.78 17.34
CA ILE A 150 -36.23 27.41 17.64
C ILE A 150 -37.27 26.65 18.46
N ALA A 151 -38.03 27.32 19.31
CA ALA A 151 -39.09 26.69 20.09
C ALA A 151 -40.20 26.14 19.17
N GLU A 152 -40.61 26.92 18.16
CA GLU A 152 -41.60 26.51 17.16
C GLU A 152 -41.09 25.36 16.28
N LEU A 153 -39.82 25.42 15.86
CA LEU A 153 -39.20 24.33 15.11
C LEU A 153 -39.15 23.01 15.91
N ILE A 154 -38.89 23.08 17.21
CA ILE A 154 -38.89 21.90 18.09
C ILE A 154 -40.31 21.34 18.25
N GLU A 155 -41.32 22.20 18.45
CA GLU A 155 -42.72 21.80 18.60
C GLU A 155 -43.27 21.14 17.33
N THR A 156 -42.86 21.64 16.16
CA THR A 156 -43.33 21.15 14.86
C THR A 156 -42.44 20.07 14.23
N ASN A 157 -41.39 19.60 14.94
CA ASN A 157 -40.48 18.59 14.43
C ASN A 157 -41.10 17.20 14.44
N GLU A 158 -41.37 16.64 13.26
CA GLU A 158 -41.96 15.31 13.06
C GLU A 158 -41.05 14.17 13.55
N ASP A 159 -39.73 14.38 13.56
CA ASP A 159 -38.77 13.40 14.10
C ASP A 159 -38.76 13.41 15.65
N ASN A 160 -39.40 14.40 16.30
CA ASN A 160 -39.50 14.48 17.74
C ASN A 160 -40.59 13.56 18.33
N ASN A 161 -40.53 12.28 17.98
CA ASN A 161 -41.42 11.27 18.49
C ASN A 161 -40.68 9.92 18.74
N PRO A 162 -41.19 9.04 19.62
CA PRO A 162 -40.53 7.76 19.94
C PRO A 162 -40.37 6.80 18.74
N ASP A 163 -41.28 6.86 17.78
CA ASP A 163 -41.37 6.01 16.58
C ASP A 163 -40.78 6.71 15.32
N PHE A 164 -39.89 7.68 15.50
CA PHE A 164 -39.24 8.38 14.38
C PHE A 164 -38.50 7.39 13.45
N VAL A 165 -38.47 7.73 12.15
CA VAL A 165 -37.80 6.90 11.16
C VAL A 165 -36.29 7.12 11.24
N ASP A 166 -35.55 6.05 11.49
CA ASP A 166 -34.08 6.10 11.47
C ASP A 166 -33.56 6.31 10.04
N ARG A 167 -33.08 7.53 9.76
CA ARG A 167 -32.42 7.93 8.51
C ARG A 167 -30.90 7.78 8.54
N THR A 168 -30.33 7.18 9.59
CA THR A 168 -28.88 6.95 9.67
C THR A 168 -28.46 5.77 8.79
N VAL A 169 -27.35 5.95 8.08
CA VAL A 169 -26.70 4.90 7.29
C VAL A 169 -25.24 4.86 7.71
N GLU A 170 -24.82 3.74 8.29
CA GLU A 170 -23.43 3.55 8.66
C GLU A 170 -22.57 3.33 7.41
N ASP A 171 -21.56 4.17 7.22
CA ASP A 171 -20.60 3.99 6.15
C ASP A 171 -19.63 2.85 6.50
N GLN A 172 -19.54 1.86 5.61
CA GLN A 172 -18.56 0.77 5.72
C GLN A 172 -17.28 1.06 4.93
N SER A 173 -17.29 2.03 4.01
CA SER A 173 -16.17 2.43 3.13
C SER A 173 -15.49 1.31 2.33
N GLU A 174 -16.12 0.14 2.19
CA GLU A 174 -15.47 -1.06 1.63
C GLU A 174 -14.80 -0.78 0.29
N LYS A 175 -15.52 -0.10 -0.62
CA LYS A 175 -14.99 0.26 -1.95
C LYS A 175 -13.77 1.17 -1.90
N PHE A 176 -13.75 2.13 -0.97
CA PHE A 176 -12.62 3.04 -0.78
C PHE A 176 -11.39 2.28 -0.26
N LYS A 177 -11.58 1.44 0.77
CA LYS A 177 -10.52 0.58 1.30
C LYS A 177 -9.96 -0.38 0.25
N GLN A 178 -10.83 -1.05 -0.51
CA GLN A 178 -10.43 -1.94 -1.60
C GLN A 178 -9.62 -1.19 -2.68
N SER A 179 -9.98 0.06 -2.98
CA SER A 179 -9.24 0.88 -3.95
C SER A 179 -7.83 1.25 -3.46
N ILE A 180 -7.67 1.59 -2.18
CA ILE A 180 -6.37 1.87 -1.58
C ILE A 180 -5.48 0.61 -1.60
N LEU A 181 -6.01 -0.51 -1.11
CA LEU A 181 -5.30 -1.79 -1.11
C LEU A 181 -4.88 -2.22 -2.53
N LYS A 182 -5.78 -2.04 -3.52
CA LYS A 182 -5.49 -2.30 -4.92
C LYS A 182 -4.35 -1.42 -5.43
N ARG A 183 -4.34 -0.12 -5.13
CA ARG A 183 -3.24 0.79 -5.49
C ARG A 183 -1.93 0.37 -4.83
N THR A 184 -1.93 0.08 -3.54
CA THR A 184 -0.75 -0.38 -2.80
C THR A 184 -0.18 -1.67 -3.39
N ALA A 185 -1.03 -2.65 -3.68
CA ALA A 185 -0.62 -3.90 -4.32
C ALA A 185 0.04 -3.67 -5.69
N ARG A 186 -0.49 -2.75 -6.50
CA ARG A 186 0.13 -2.37 -7.79
C ARG A 186 1.54 -1.83 -7.60
N THR A 187 1.72 -0.87 -6.69
CA THR A 187 3.04 -0.31 -6.38
C THR A 187 4.02 -1.36 -5.89
N LEU A 188 3.58 -2.31 -5.06
CA LEU A 188 4.42 -3.42 -4.60
C LEU A 188 4.82 -4.36 -5.74
N ILE A 189 3.90 -4.67 -6.66
CA ILE A 189 4.21 -5.46 -7.86
C ILE A 189 5.21 -4.71 -8.76
N GLU A 190 5.00 -3.42 -9.00
CA GLU A 190 5.90 -2.57 -9.81
C GLU A 190 7.33 -2.56 -9.27
N ASN A 191 7.48 -2.56 -7.94
CA ASN A 191 8.78 -2.65 -7.24
C ASN A 191 9.26 -4.10 -7.02
N HIS A 192 8.60 -5.06 -7.66
CA HIS A 192 8.86 -6.50 -7.56
C HIS A 192 8.76 -7.07 -6.13
N ASP A 193 8.14 -6.41 -5.17
CA ASP A 193 7.91 -6.94 -3.82
C ASP A 193 6.69 -7.86 -3.79
N TYR A 194 6.86 -9.05 -4.37
CA TYR A 194 5.79 -10.03 -4.51
C TYR A 194 5.26 -10.57 -3.19
N LYS A 195 6.08 -10.58 -2.12
CA LYS A 195 5.66 -11.08 -0.82
C LYS A 195 4.69 -10.08 -0.18
N ALA A 196 5.09 -8.80 -0.09
CA ALA A 196 4.21 -7.77 0.42
C ALA A 196 2.96 -7.59 -0.47
N ALA A 197 3.11 -7.67 -1.79
CA ALA A 197 1.97 -7.61 -2.71
C ALA A 197 0.94 -8.72 -2.43
N LEU A 198 1.41 -9.95 -2.17
CA LEU A 198 0.54 -11.07 -1.83
C LEU A 198 -0.21 -10.84 -0.52
N GLU A 199 0.48 -10.34 0.51
CA GLU A 199 -0.12 -10.02 1.82
C GLU A 199 -1.22 -8.96 1.70
N VAL A 200 -1.02 -7.93 0.88
CA VAL A 200 -2.04 -6.90 0.60
C VAL A 200 -3.21 -7.48 -0.20
N ILE A 201 -2.92 -8.25 -1.26
CA ILE A 201 -3.96 -8.81 -2.14
C ILE A 201 -4.84 -9.85 -1.41
N GLN A 202 -4.33 -10.52 -0.39
CA GLN A 202 -5.12 -11.43 0.45
C GLN A 202 -6.25 -10.71 1.19
N GLN A 203 -6.10 -9.41 1.49
CA GLN A 203 -7.11 -8.58 2.15
C GLN A 203 -8.20 -8.07 1.20
N LEU A 204 -7.99 -8.16 -0.12
CA LEU A 204 -9.00 -7.76 -1.10
C LEU A 204 -10.18 -8.74 -1.14
N ALA A 205 -11.37 -8.27 -1.51
CA ALA A 205 -12.53 -9.13 -1.71
C ALA A 205 -12.27 -10.10 -2.87
N ALA A 206 -12.56 -11.39 -2.69
CA ALA A 206 -12.18 -12.41 -3.66
C ALA A 206 -13.02 -12.32 -4.95
N THR A 207 -12.35 -12.11 -6.09
CA THR A 207 -12.91 -12.27 -7.44
C THR A 207 -12.20 -13.39 -8.17
N THR A 208 -12.77 -13.90 -9.27
CA THR A 208 -12.11 -14.91 -10.11
C THR A 208 -10.73 -14.44 -10.61
N GLN A 209 -10.62 -13.16 -10.97
CA GLN A 209 -9.36 -12.57 -11.40
C GLN A 209 -8.35 -12.48 -10.26
N LEU A 210 -8.77 -12.00 -9.08
CA LEU A 210 -7.89 -11.90 -7.91
C LEU A 210 -7.41 -13.27 -7.40
N LYS A 211 -8.23 -14.33 -7.53
CA LYS A 211 -7.77 -15.71 -7.23
C LYS A 211 -6.58 -16.10 -8.10
N ARG A 212 -6.61 -15.79 -9.39
CA ARG A 212 -5.49 -16.04 -10.31
C ARG A 212 -4.26 -15.20 -9.94
N VAL A 213 -4.45 -13.92 -9.63
CA VAL A 213 -3.34 -13.04 -9.18
C VAL A 213 -2.69 -13.59 -7.90
N ARG A 214 -3.49 -14.04 -6.92
CA ARG A 214 -3.02 -14.67 -5.68
C ARG A 214 -2.20 -15.93 -5.94
N GLU A 215 -2.69 -16.81 -6.80
CA GLU A 215 -2.00 -18.04 -7.16
C GLU A 215 -0.66 -17.75 -7.86
N GLU A 216 -0.63 -16.81 -8.81
CA GLU A 216 0.60 -16.42 -9.50
C GLU A 216 1.62 -15.78 -8.56
N LEU A 217 1.20 -14.84 -7.72
CA LEU A 217 2.07 -14.25 -6.69
C LEU A 217 2.58 -15.30 -5.70
N SER A 218 1.70 -16.20 -5.23
CA SER A 218 2.10 -17.30 -4.35
C SER A 218 3.16 -18.19 -5.00
N ASN A 219 3.00 -18.54 -6.27
CA ASN A 219 3.98 -19.33 -7.01
C ASN A 219 5.33 -18.59 -7.14
N LEU A 220 5.32 -17.28 -7.40
CA LEU A 220 6.54 -16.46 -7.48
C LEU A 220 7.24 -16.40 -6.12
N VAL A 221 6.49 -16.15 -5.05
CA VAL A 221 7.00 -16.07 -3.67
C VAL A 221 7.60 -17.41 -3.24
N THR A 222 6.90 -18.51 -3.45
CA THR A 222 7.41 -19.85 -3.12
C THR A 222 8.71 -20.14 -3.86
N ALA A 223 8.75 -19.90 -5.18
CA ALA A 223 9.94 -20.13 -5.99
C ALA A 223 11.13 -19.28 -5.50
N LEU A 224 10.92 -17.99 -5.26
CA LEU A 224 11.96 -17.08 -4.77
C LEU A 224 12.49 -17.46 -3.38
N ASN A 225 11.62 -17.90 -2.46
CA ASN A 225 12.03 -18.27 -1.10
C ASN A 225 13.01 -19.44 -1.06
N ILE A 226 12.85 -20.40 -1.98
CA ILE A 226 13.74 -21.57 -2.07
C ILE A 226 14.74 -21.48 -3.22
N GLN A 227 14.79 -20.34 -3.91
CA GLN A 227 15.62 -20.09 -5.10
C GLN A 227 15.40 -21.12 -6.22
N ASP A 228 14.16 -21.57 -6.38
CA ASP A 228 13.72 -22.44 -7.48
C ASP A 228 13.09 -21.62 -8.61
N ILE A 229 12.82 -22.27 -9.73
CA ILE A 229 12.26 -21.65 -10.92
C ILE A 229 10.75 -21.48 -10.77
N PRO A 230 10.21 -20.28 -11.07
CA PRO A 230 8.76 -20.08 -11.10
C PRO A 230 8.06 -21.06 -12.04
N LYS A 231 6.91 -21.61 -11.62
CA LYS A 231 6.16 -22.66 -12.35
C LYS A 231 5.95 -22.37 -13.84
N ARG A 232 5.73 -21.10 -14.22
CA ARG A 232 5.57 -20.71 -15.63
C ARG A 232 6.84 -20.86 -16.45
N LEU A 233 7.97 -20.51 -15.86
CA LEU A 233 9.27 -20.69 -16.50
C LEU A 233 9.64 -22.18 -16.54
N ALA A 234 9.28 -22.96 -15.51
CA ALA A 234 9.47 -24.42 -15.48
C ALA A 234 8.72 -25.18 -16.59
N LYS A 235 7.61 -24.62 -17.12
CA LYS A 235 6.86 -25.20 -18.26
C LYS A 235 7.57 -25.02 -19.61
N ARG A 236 8.62 -24.19 -19.69
CA ARG A 236 9.41 -24.01 -20.91
C ARG A 236 10.32 -25.22 -21.13
N LYS A 237 10.59 -25.54 -22.40
CA LYS A 237 11.57 -26.57 -22.77
C LYS A 237 12.98 -26.01 -22.59
N LEU A 238 13.53 -26.18 -21.39
CA LEU A 238 14.90 -25.79 -21.01
C LEU A 238 15.60 -27.00 -20.39
N GLY A 239 16.89 -27.16 -20.66
CA GLY A 239 17.74 -28.13 -19.96
C GLY A 239 17.96 -27.74 -18.50
N GLU A 240 18.36 -28.70 -17.66
CA GLU A 240 18.54 -28.47 -16.22
C GLU A 240 19.62 -27.43 -15.90
N THR A 241 20.73 -27.41 -16.66
CA THR A 241 21.76 -26.37 -16.49
C THR A 241 21.25 -24.98 -16.91
N GLU A 242 20.54 -24.88 -18.03
CA GLU A 242 19.97 -23.63 -18.53
C GLU A 242 18.96 -23.04 -17.55
N LYS A 243 18.12 -23.92 -16.98
CA LYS A 243 17.21 -23.61 -15.88
C LYS A 243 17.94 -22.98 -14.69
N LYS A 244 18.98 -23.63 -14.18
CA LYS A 244 19.78 -23.13 -13.03
C LYS A 244 20.41 -21.77 -13.33
N VAL A 245 21.06 -21.63 -14.48
CA VAL A 245 21.75 -20.40 -14.89
C VAL A 245 20.77 -19.25 -15.07
N LEU A 246 19.67 -19.50 -15.79
CA LEU A 246 18.63 -18.49 -16.00
C LEU A 246 17.98 -18.07 -14.68
N ASN A 247 17.68 -19.01 -13.78
CA ASN A 247 17.07 -18.69 -12.49
C ASN A 247 17.99 -17.84 -11.61
N ALA A 248 19.27 -18.23 -11.55
CA ALA A 248 20.27 -17.49 -10.80
C ALA A 248 20.44 -16.07 -11.35
N TYR A 249 20.51 -15.91 -12.68
CA TYR A 249 20.57 -14.60 -13.32
C TYR A 249 19.32 -13.76 -13.01
N LEU A 250 18.12 -14.32 -13.21
CA LEU A 250 16.87 -13.61 -12.95
C LEU A 250 16.74 -13.19 -11.48
N THR A 251 17.24 -14.01 -10.55
CA THR A 251 17.31 -13.66 -9.13
C THR A 251 18.24 -12.47 -8.90
N ILE A 252 19.43 -12.45 -9.51
CA ILE A 252 20.38 -11.33 -9.42
C ILE A 252 19.76 -10.06 -10.02
N ASP A 253 19.16 -10.14 -11.20
CA ASP A 253 18.49 -9.04 -11.88
C ASP A 253 17.37 -8.45 -11.00
N LEU A 254 16.58 -9.32 -10.36
CA LEU A 254 15.53 -8.92 -9.42
C LEU A 254 16.08 -8.15 -8.22
N GLN A 255 17.21 -8.59 -7.65
CA GLN A 255 17.84 -7.88 -6.53
C GLN A 255 18.35 -6.51 -6.94
N VAL A 256 18.88 -6.36 -8.17
CA VAL A 256 19.27 -5.03 -8.68
C VAL A 256 18.07 -4.12 -8.85
N LYS A 257 16.97 -4.62 -9.41
CA LYS A 257 15.73 -3.85 -9.56
C LYS A 257 15.16 -3.39 -8.21
N ARG A 258 15.34 -4.19 -7.16
CA ARG A 258 14.96 -3.86 -5.78
C ARG A 258 15.97 -2.97 -5.03
N GLY A 259 17.12 -2.64 -5.64
CA GLY A 259 18.18 -1.87 -4.98
C GLY A 259 18.99 -2.67 -3.95
N ASN A 260 18.87 -4.00 -3.90
CA ASN A 260 19.60 -4.88 -2.99
C ASN A 260 21.00 -5.19 -3.54
N VAL A 261 21.82 -4.14 -3.66
CA VAL A 261 23.11 -4.17 -4.35
C VAL A 261 24.07 -5.21 -3.76
N MET A 262 24.19 -5.30 -2.43
CA MET A 262 25.11 -6.23 -1.77
C MET A 262 24.87 -7.69 -2.15
N GLU A 263 23.60 -8.10 -2.22
CA GLU A 263 23.21 -9.46 -2.59
C GLU A 263 23.66 -9.81 -4.02
N CYS A 264 23.67 -8.81 -4.90
CA CYS A 264 24.10 -8.96 -6.28
C CYS A 264 25.61 -9.24 -6.38
N PHE A 265 26.44 -8.59 -5.57
CA PHE A 265 27.89 -8.83 -5.56
C PHE A 265 28.23 -10.26 -5.18
N ILE A 266 27.57 -10.77 -4.13
CA ILE A 266 27.79 -12.13 -3.63
C ILE A 266 27.40 -13.16 -4.70
N ARG A 267 26.19 -13.02 -5.26
CA ARG A 267 25.64 -14.00 -6.21
C ARG A 267 26.27 -13.97 -7.59
N THR A 268 26.72 -12.80 -8.07
CA THR A 268 27.35 -12.65 -9.40
C THR A 268 28.59 -13.53 -9.52
N LYS A 269 29.42 -13.58 -8.46
CA LYS A 269 30.60 -14.45 -8.44
C LYS A 269 30.21 -15.93 -8.50
N SER A 270 29.29 -16.37 -7.65
CA SER A 270 28.87 -17.77 -7.60
C SER A 270 28.29 -18.27 -8.93
N LEU A 271 27.49 -17.43 -9.61
CA LEU A 271 26.97 -17.78 -10.92
C LEU A 271 28.07 -17.82 -11.99
N ALA A 272 29.02 -16.88 -11.96
CA ALA A 272 30.14 -16.89 -12.89
C ALA A 272 31.04 -18.12 -12.70
N GLU A 273 31.32 -18.52 -11.46
CA GLU A 273 32.08 -19.74 -11.14
C GLU A 273 31.36 -20.98 -11.67
N PHE A 274 30.06 -21.11 -11.40
CA PHE A 274 29.24 -22.21 -11.95
C PHE A 274 29.29 -22.27 -13.48
N MET A 275 29.13 -21.13 -14.16
CA MET A 275 29.15 -21.08 -15.62
C MET A 275 30.54 -21.40 -16.19
N LEU A 276 31.61 -20.94 -15.55
CA LEU A 276 32.99 -21.21 -15.97
C LEU A 276 33.34 -22.70 -15.81
N GLU A 277 32.88 -23.31 -14.72
CA GLU A 277 33.02 -24.75 -14.49
C GLU A 277 32.31 -25.55 -15.58
N ASP A 278 31.04 -25.23 -15.87
CA ASP A 278 30.28 -25.89 -16.95
C ASP A 278 30.93 -25.70 -18.33
N TYR A 279 31.45 -24.50 -18.64
CA TYR A 279 32.20 -24.25 -19.87
C TYR A 279 33.46 -25.13 -19.97
N ILE A 280 34.29 -25.13 -18.92
CA ILE A 280 35.54 -25.91 -18.91
C ILE A 280 35.23 -27.41 -18.98
N GLN A 281 34.20 -27.89 -18.28
CA GLN A 281 33.77 -29.29 -18.35
C GLN A 281 33.37 -29.71 -19.77
N ARG A 282 32.72 -28.82 -20.54
CA ARG A 282 32.30 -29.10 -21.92
C ARG A 282 33.43 -29.03 -22.94
N HIS A 283 34.37 -28.10 -22.76
CA HIS A 283 35.41 -27.80 -23.76
C HIS A 283 36.78 -28.38 -23.42
N TYR A 284 37.11 -28.52 -22.14
CA TYR A 284 38.41 -28.93 -21.61
C TYR A 284 38.28 -29.85 -20.37
N PRO A 285 37.51 -30.96 -20.43
CA PRO A 285 37.23 -31.82 -19.28
C PRO A 285 38.50 -32.34 -18.56
N GLN A 286 39.58 -32.56 -19.30
CA GLN A 286 40.87 -32.98 -18.76
C GLN A 286 41.47 -31.99 -17.74
N GLU A 287 41.16 -30.70 -17.84
CA GLU A 287 41.65 -29.70 -16.87
C GLU A 287 40.97 -29.79 -15.50
N LEU A 288 39.86 -30.52 -15.41
CA LEU A 288 39.11 -30.75 -14.16
C LEU A 288 39.41 -32.15 -13.58
N GLN A 289 39.71 -33.14 -14.43
CA GLN A 289 40.13 -34.48 -14.00
C GLN A 289 41.45 -34.49 -13.22
N ASP A 290 42.41 -33.65 -13.60
CA ASP A 290 43.71 -33.49 -12.91
C ASP A 290 43.57 -32.94 -11.46
N ILE A 291 42.35 -32.56 -11.04
CA ILE A 291 42.06 -31.85 -9.78
C ILE A 291 41.18 -32.70 -8.84
N GLU A 292 40.38 -33.63 -9.38
CA GLU A 292 39.53 -34.53 -8.60
C GLU A 292 40.32 -35.57 -7.78
N GLU A 293 41.59 -35.84 -8.11
CA GLU A 293 42.46 -36.76 -7.34
C GLU A 293 42.94 -36.19 -5.99
N ASP A 294 42.89 -34.86 -5.79
CA ASP A 294 43.16 -34.19 -4.51
C ASP A 294 41.81 -33.89 -3.81
N GLU A 295 41.26 -34.87 -3.08
CA GLU A 295 40.03 -34.72 -2.29
C GLU A 295 40.14 -33.51 -1.35
N LEU A 296 39.49 -32.38 -1.69
CA LEU A 296 39.00 -31.25 -0.84
C LEU A 296 39.11 -29.85 -1.49
N LYS A 297 39.69 -29.69 -2.69
CA LYS A 297 39.91 -28.34 -3.24
C LYS A 297 38.77 -27.86 -4.15
N TYR A 298 37.89 -27.01 -3.62
CA TYR A 298 36.96 -26.22 -4.43
C TYR A 298 37.72 -25.24 -5.33
N LEU A 299 37.42 -25.27 -6.64
CA LEU A 299 38.00 -24.33 -7.60
C LEU A 299 37.39 -22.94 -7.44
N SER A 300 38.26 -21.93 -7.37
CA SER A 300 37.84 -20.54 -7.34
C SER A 300 37.82 -19.93 -8.75
N ILE A 301 37.17 -18.78 -8.89
CA ILE A 301 37.21 -17.98 -10.12
C ILE A 301 38.65 -17.69 -10.62
N TRP A 302 39.63 -17.65 -9.72
CA TRP A 302 41.03 -17.46 -10.07
C TRP A 302 41.69 -18.70 -10.65
N ASP A 303 41.26 -19.88 -10.24
CA ASP A 303 41.74 -21.16 -10.80
C ASP A 303 41.18 -21.35 -12.21
N PHE A 304 39.89 -21.09 -12.41
CA PHE A 304 39.31 -21.04 -13.76
C PHE A 304 40.02 -20.02 -14.65
N ARG A 305 40.34 -18.82 -14.14
CA ARG A 305 41.13 -17.82 -14.89
C ARG A 305 42.50 -18.36 -15.32
N LYS A 306 43.18 -19.17 -14.51
CA LYS A 306 44.48 -19.78 -14.86
C LYS A 306 44.30 -20.80 -15.98
N ILE A 307 43.28 -21.65 -15.91
CA ILE A 307 42.94 -22.63 -16.95
C ILE A 307 42.68 -21.92 -18.29
N LEU A 308 41.86 -20.86 -18.28
CA LEU A 308 41.57 -20.07 -19.47
C LEU A 308 42.83 -19.41 -20.07
N LYS A 309 43.75 -18.92 -19.24
CA LYS A 309 45.06 -18.41 -19.72
C LYS A 309 45.91 -19.50 -20.37
N LYS A 310 46.00 -20.67 -19.73
CA LYS A 310 46.72 -21.84 -20.26
C LYS A 310 46.17 -22.27 -21.62
N ARG A 311 44.84 -22.23 -21.78
CA ARG A 311 44.12 -22.56 -23.02
C ARG A 311 44.01 -21.41 -24.02
N GLN A 312 44.59 -20.24 -23.71
CA GLN A 312 44.61 -19.06 -24.58
C GLN A 312 43.22 -18.50 -24.93
N GLU A 313 42.27 -18.63 -24.01
CA GLU A 313 40.89 -18.15 -24.15
C GLU A 313 40.78 -16.63 -23.89
N TRP A 314 41.47 -15.83 -24.72
CA TRP A 314 41.63 -14.38 -24.51
C TRP A 314 40.33 -13.59 -24.59
N GLN A 315 39.44 -13.97 -25.50
CA GLN A 315 38.13 -13.33 -25.64
C GLN A 315 37.29 -13.54 -24.39
N LEU A 316 37.26 -14.76 -23.88
CA LEU A 316 36.56 -15.10 -22.65
C LEU A 316 37.16 -14.39 -21.44
N LEU A 317 38.50 -14.36 -21.33
CA LEU A 317 39.20 -13.62 -20.28
C LEU A 317 38.82 -12.13 -20.27
N LYS A 318 38.56 -11.53 -21.45
CA LYS A 318 38.07 -10.17 -21.57
C LYS A 318 36.60 -10.04 -21.12
N GLN A 319 35.74 -11.00 -21.48
CA GLN A 319 34.33 -11.01 -21.09
C GLN A 319 34.14 -11.17 -19.58
N ILE A 320 34.95 -12.00 -18.91
CA ILE A 320 34.81 -12.23 -17.45
C ILE A 320 35.49 -11.14 -16.61
N LYS A 321 36.31 -10.26 -17.22
CA LYS A 321 37.07 -9.24 -16.51
C LYS A 321 36.19 -8.36 -15.61
N PRO A 322 35.04 -7.82 -16.05
CA PRO A 322 34.20 -6.99 -15.18
C PRO A 322 33.65 -7.73 -13.96
N ILE A 323 33.50 -9.05 -14.04
CA ILE A 323 33.09 -9.89 -12.90
C ILE A 323 34.27 -10.07 -11.94
N LEU A 324 35.48 -10.29 -12.46
CA LEU A 324 36.70 -10.38 -11.65
C LEU A 324 36.99 -9.07 -10.90
N ASP A 325 36.71 -7.93 -11.53
CA ASP A 325 36.92 -6.61 -10.94
C ASP A 325 36.00 -6.37 -9.72
N LEU A 326 34.90 -7.13 -9.55
CA LEU A 326 34.06 -7.10 -8.33
C LEU A 326 34.65 -7.86 -7.14
N ASN A 327 35.70 -8.66 -7.32
CA ASN A 327 36.11 -9.63 -6.30
C ASN A 327 36.58 -8.98 -4.99
N GLU A 328 37.24 -7.83 -5.06
CA GLU A 328 37.67 -7.08 -3.87
C GLU A 328 36.45 -6.57 -3.09
N SER A 329 35.54 -5.84 -3.74
CA SER A 329 34.34 -5.29 -3.13
C SER A 329 33.41 -6.39 -2.60
N ARG A 330 33.28 -7.52 -3.33
CA ARG A 330 32.54 -8.69 -2.86
C ARG A 330 33.16 -9.27 -1.59
N ASN A 331 34.49 -9.39 -1.52
CA ASN A 331 35.16 -9.94 -0.34
C ASN A 331 35.01 -9.01 0.87
N ALA A 332 35.09 -7.69 0.65
CA ALA A 332 34.85 -6.70 1.69
C ALA A 332 33.45 -6.87 2.32
N VAL A 333 32.40 -7.03 1.50
CA VAL A 333 31.03 -7.22 1.99
C VAL A 333 30.81 -8.61 2.58
N ALA A 334 31.23 -9.67 1.88
CA ALA A 334 30.84 -11.04 2.21
C ALA A 334 31.68 -11.68 3.33
N HIS A 335 32.93 -11.27 3.50
CA HIS A 335 33.85 -11.87 4.48
C HIS A 335 34.29 -10.89 5.57
N SER A 336 34.32 -9.58 5.28
CA SER A 336 34.70 -8.56 6.25
C SER A 336 33.53 -7.73 6.77
N LEU A 337 32.32 -7.91 6.21
CA LEU A 337 31.11 -7.14 6.54
C LEU A 337 31.30 -5.62 6.40
N ASN A 338 32.23 -5.20 5.55
CA ASN A 338 32.49 -3.80 5.26
C ASN A 338 31.41 -3.24 4.31
N PRO A 339 31.01 -1.96 4.45
CA PRO A 339 30.09 -1.32 3.53
C PRO A 339 30.71 -1.18 2.12
N LEU A 340 29.86 -1.20 1.10
CA LEU A 340 30.26 -0.86 -0.27
C LEU A 340 30.48 0.64 -0.42
N LYS A 341 31.48 1.02 -1.22
CA LYS A 341 31.65 2.42 -1.64
C LYS A 341 30.82 2.70 -2.89
N GLU A 342 30.46 3.97 -3.12
CA GLU A 342 29.68 4.36 -4.31
C GLU A 342 30.37 3.97 -5.62
N GLU A 343 31.70 4.03 -5.65
CA GLU A 343 32.53 3.59 -6.78
C GLU A 343 32.40 2.09 -7.07
N ASP A 344 32.26 1.25 -6.04
CA ASP A 344 32.04 -0.19 -6.20
C ASP A 344 30.69 -0.45 -6.89
N VAL A 345 29.63 0.26 -6.47
CA VAL A 345 28.28 0.11 -7.02
C VAL A 345 28.26 0.36 -8.54
N LYS A 346 29.08 1.30 -9.02
CA LYS A 346 29.20 1.61 -10.46
C LYS A 346 29.75 0.43 -11.28
N LEU A 347 30.51 -0.48 -10.67
CA LEU A 347 31.06 -1.66 -11.34
C LEU A 347 29.98 -2.74 -11.58
N LEU A 348 28.91 -2.76 -10.79
CA LEU A 348 27.89 -3.81 -10.87
C LEU A 348 27.21 -3.85 -12.23
N GLY A 349 26.89 -2.70 -12.83
CA GLY A 349 26.25 -2.64 -14.15
C GLY A 349 27.09 -3.29 -15.26
N ALA A 350 28.41 -3.09 -15.23
CA ALA A 350 29.33 -3.70 -16.18
C ALA A 350 29.43 -5.22 -15.99
N ALA A 351 29.49 -5.68 -14.73
CA ALA A 351 29.51 -7.10 -14.40
C ALA A 351 28.20 -7.81 -14.79
N GLN A 352 27.04 -7.20 -14.54
CA GLN A 352 25.74 -7.75 -14.93
C GLN A 352 25.58 -7.85 -16.43
N LYS A 353 26.03 -6.83 -17.17
CA LYS A 353 26.05 -6.87 -18.64
C LYS A 353 26.92 -8.04 -19.12
N SER A 354 28.12 -8.15 -18.58
CA SER A 354 29.06 -9.23 -18.93
C SER A 354 28.50 -10.61 -18.62
N LEU A 355 27.85 -10.77 -17.47
CA LEU A 355 27.17 -12.00 -17.08
C LEU A 355 26.05 -12.35 -18.07
N LYS A 356 25.21 -11.39 -18.44
CA LYS A 356 24.15 -11.57 -19.43
C LYS A 356 24.71 -12.00 -20.79
N ASP A 357 25.76 -11.34 -21.25
CA ASP A 357 26.41 -11.62 -22.53
C ASP A 357 27.00 -13.05 -22.52
N LEU A 358 27.71 -13.44 -21.45
CA LEU A 358 28.22 -14.80 -21.29
C LEU A 358 27.10 -15.86 -21.31
N ILE A 359 25.98 -15.61 -20.63
CA ILE A 359 24.85 -16.54 -20.64
C ILE A 359 24.28 -16.69 -22.05
N GLN A 360 24.17 -15.59 -22.80
CA GLN A 360 23.68 -15.59 -24.18
C GLN A 360 24.61 -16.31 -25.16
N ASP A 361 25.92 -16.25 -24.90
CA ASP A 361 26.91 -16.90 -25.74
C ASP A 361 26.98 -18.42 -25.48
N TRP A 362 26.74 -18.86 -24.24
CA TRP A 362 27.01 -20.24 -23.80
C TRP A 362 25.79 -21.15 -23.69
N TYR A 363 24.61 -20.58 -23.56
CA TYR A 363 23.37 -21.32 -23.31
C TYR A 363 22.30 -20.98 -24.36
N SER A 364 21.50 -21.98 -24.75
CA SER A 364 20.56 -21.84 -25.86
C SER A 364 19.13 -21.70 -25.35
N PHE A 365 18.71 -20.46 -25.07
CA PHE A 365 17.32 -20.17 -24.75
C PHE A 365 16.85 -18.81 -25.28
N ASP A 366 15.53 -18.64 -25.35
CA ASP A 366 14.91 -17.41 -25.86
C ASP A 366 15.33 -16.20 -25.00
N ARG A 367 15.94 -15.19 -25.63
CA ARG A 367 16.41 -13.96 -24.98
C ARG A 367 15.28 -13.19 -24.30
N LYS A 368 14.02 -13.37 -24.70
CA LYS A 368 12.87 -12.77 -24.01
C LYS A 368 12.74 -13.23 -22.55
N LEU A 369 13.27 -14.41 -22.22
CA LEU A 369 13.22 -14.94 -20.86
C LEU A 369 13.98 -14.10 -19.83
N PHE A 370 14.94 -13.26 -20.25
CA PHE A 370 15.58 -12.30 -19.36
C PHE A 370 14.62 -11.24 -18.81
N ALA A 371 13.51 -10.97 -19.50
CA ALA A 371 12.47 -10.04 -19.06
C ALA A 371 11.35 -10.71 -18.25
N PHE A 372 11.54 -11.97 -17.81
CA PHE A 372 10.48 -12.78 -17.20
C PHE A 372 9.72 -12.06 -16.08
N TYR A 373 10.42 -11.48 -15.10
CA TYR A 373 9.76 -10.80 -13.98
C TYR A 373 9.05 -9.51 -14.41
N ASP A 374 9.54 -8.81 -15.44
CA ASP A 374 8.89 -7.60 -15.96
C ASP A 374 7.61 -7.96 -16.74
N GLU A 375 7.64 -9.04 -17.52
CA GLU A 375 6.46 -9.61 -18.17
C GLU A 375 5.43 -10.12 -17.14
N MET A 376 5.90 -10.73 -16.05
CA MET A 376 5.05 -11.15 -14.95
C MET A 376 4.39 -9.96 -14.26
N ASN A 377 5.13 -8.89 -13.98
CA ASN A 377 4.57 -7.65 -13.42
C ASN A 377 3.48 -7.09 -14.33
N LYS A 378 3.77 -6.93 -15.63
CA LYS A 378 2.79 -6.45 -16.61
C LYS A 378 1.50 -7.26 -16.55
N LYS A 379 1.61 -8.60 -16.57
CA LYS A 379 0.43 -9.46 -16.50
C LYS A 379 -0.32 -9.32 -15.17
N LEU A 380 0.39 -9.33 -14.04
CA LEU A 380 -0.22 -9.19 -12.72
C LEU A 380 -0.97 -7.86 -12.61
N LEU A 381 -0.43 -6.78 -13.17
CA LEU A 381 -1.06 -5.45 -13.18
C LEU A 381 -2.26 -5.37 -14.13
N GLU A 382 -2.25 -6.10 -15.25
CA GLU A 382 -3.40 -6.26 -16.16
C GLU A 382 -4.52 -7.06 -15.47
N ASP A 383 -4.19 -8.17 -14.83
CA ASP A 383 -5.17 -9.00 -14.10
C ASP A 383 -5.68 -8.32 -12.81
N LEU A 384 -4.93 -7.35 -12.29
CA LEU A 384 -5.32 -6.49 -11.18
C LEU A 384 -6.00 -5.20 -11.68
N SER A 385 -6.31 -5.01 -12.97
CA SER A 385 -6.94 -3.76 -13.46
C SER A 385 -8.39 -3.57 -13.02
#